data_AF-F7KIY4-F1
#
_entry.id   AF-F7KIY4-F1
#
_cell.length_a   1.000
_cell.length_b   1.000
_cell.length_c   1.000
_cell.angle_alpha   90.00
_cell.angle_beta   90.00
_cell.angle_gamma   90.00
#
_symmetry.space_group_name_H-M   'P 1'
#
loop_
_entity.id
_entity.type
_entity.pdbx_description
1 polymer ?
#
loop_
_entity_poly.entity_id
_entity_poly.type
_entity_poly.pdbx_seq_one_letter_code
_entity_poly.pdbx_strand_id
1 'polypeptide(L)'
;MAEGKVYIYGGKGHGKSPAAIGCGLIAAAKGARVVIIQFLKGKGLTEDEYPRRLEPGIKLFRFEKSNEDFVALPREKQEEEVQNIRNGLNFAKKVLSTGECDMLILDEVLGLVDNHIITIADLKNVLDMRDGETDIIMTGISLEDDVCALADYVSEIRTVK
;
A
#
# COMPACT_ATOMS: atom_id res chain seq x y z
N MET A 1 -18.60 5.19 -17.46
CA MET A 1 -17.25 5.20 -16.88
C MET A 1 -17.19 4.05 -15.89
N ALA A 2 -16.09 3.29 -15.87
CA ALA A 2 -15.96 2.13 -14.99
C ALA A 2 -15.59 2.61 -13.58
N GLU A 3 -16.33 2.14 -12.57
CA GLU A 3 -16.07 2.47 -11.17
C GLU A 3 -14.86 1.68 -10.65
N GLY A 4 -13.87 2.39 -10.11
CA GLY A 4 -12.67 1.80 -9.52
C GLY A 4 -13.01 0.94 -8.30
N LYS A 5 -12.27 -0.16 -8.13
CA LYS A 5 -12.52 -1.17 -7.09
C LYS A 5 -11.44 -1.18 -6.03
N VAL A 6 -11.84 -1.50 -4.80
CA VAL A 6 -10.94 -1.67 -3.66
C VAL A 6 -10.73 -3.15 -3.39
N TYR A 7 -9.48 -3.57 -3.36
CA TYR A 7 -9.05 -4.95 -3.14
C TYR A 7 -8.22 -5.04 -1.86
N ILE A 8 -8.41 -6.09 -1.09
CA ILE A 8 -7.55 -6.48 0.02
C ILE A 8 -6.91 -7.83 -0.30
N TYR A 9 -5.58 -7.87 -0.25
CA TYR A 9 -4.81 -9.11 -0.19
C TYR A 9 -4.25 -9.27 1.23
N GLY A 10 -4.96 -10.05 2.05
CA GLY A 10 -4.68 -10.24 3.47
C GLY A 10 -4.22 -11.64 3.84
N GLY A 11 -4.03 -11.88 5.13
CA GLY A 11 -3.71 -13.19 5.68
C GLY A 11 -2.22 -13.43 5.95
N LYS A 12 -1.93 -14.54 6.66
CA LYS A 12 -0.58 -14.88 7.14
C LYS A 12 0.33 -15.50 6.07
N GLY A 13 -0.21 -15.82 4.90
CA GLY A 13 0.54 -16.45 3.83
C GLY A 13 1.49 -15.50 3.09
N HIS A 14 2.53 -16.07 2.47
CA HIS A 14 3.39 -15.35 1.54
C HIS A 14 2.68 -15.17 0.18
N GLY A 15 2.87 -14.02 -0.48
CA GLY A 15 2.34 -13.76 -1.82
C GLY A 15 1.46 -12.51 -1.97
N LYS A 16 1.10 -11.83 -0.88
CA LYS A 16 0.26 -10.61 -0.90
C LYS A 16 0.88 -9.48 -1.72
N SER A 17 2.08 -9.01 -1.35
CA SER A 17 2.78 -7.96 -2.10
C SER A 17 3.08 -8.37 -3.54
N PRO A 18 3.61 -9.59 -3.83
CA PRO A 18 3.77 -10.05 -5.21
C PRO A 18 2.48 -10.05 -6.03
N ALA A 19 1.35 -10.47 -5.45
CA ALA A 19 0.05 -10.44 -6.14
C ALA A 19 -0.37 -9.00 -6.48
N ALA A 20 -0.25 -8.07 -5.52
CA ALA A 20 -0.55 -6.66 -5.75
C ALA A 20 0.34 -6.04 -6.83
N ILE A 21 1.66 -6.25 -6.74
CA ILE A 21 2.63 -5.78 -7.72
C ILE A 21 2.37 -6.41 -9.10
N GLY A 22 1.98 -7.68 -9.15
CA GLY A 22 1.60 -8.36 -10.39
C GLY A 22 0.38 -7.73 -11.06
N CYS A 23 -0.65 -7.38 -10.29
CA CYS A 23 -1.78 -6.60 -10.80
C CYS A 23 -1.33 -5.25 -11.37
N GLY A 24 -0.48 -4.53 -10.63
CA GLY A 24 0.11 -3.26 -11.08
C GLY A 24 0.91 -3.41 -12.38
N LEU A 25 1.72 -4.46 -12.51
CA LEU A 25 2.48 -4.72 -13.73
C LEU A 25 1.58 -4.97 -14.94
N ILE A 26 0.53 -5.77 -14.79
CA ILE A 26 -0.43 -6.04 -15.86
C ILE A 26 -1.20 -4.77 -16.24
N ALA A 27 -1.59 -3.96 -15.26
CA ALA A 27 -2.26 -2.68 -15.49
C ALA A 27 -1.33 -1.71 -16.27
N ALA A 28 -0.09 -1.57 -15.83
CA ALA A 28 0.91 -0.73 -16.50
C ALA A 28 1.20 -1.19 -17.93
N ALA A 29 1.28 -2.50 -18.17
CA ALA A 29 1.42 -3.07 -19.50
C ALA A 29 0.24 -2.77 -20.44
N LYS A 30 -0.94 -2.48 -19.88
CA LYS A 30 -2.15 -2.02 -20.62
C LYS A 30 -2.23 -0.49 -20.75
N GLY A 31 -1.20 0.24 -20.31
CA GLY A 31 -1.12 1.70 -20.39
C GLY A 31 -1.64 2.45 -19.17
N ALA A 32 -1.99 1.76 -18.08
CA ALA A 32 -2.41 2.41 -16.83
C ALA A 32 -1.22 3.03 -16.09
N ARG A 33 -1.45 4.14 -15.40
CA ARG A 33 -0.50 4.79 -14.50
C ARG A 33 -0.61 4.18 -13.12
N VAL A 34 0.44 3.50 -12.66
CA VAL A 34 0.42 2.78 -11.39
C VAL A 34 1.32 3.46 -10.38
N VAL A 35 0.81 3.65 -9.17
CA VAL A 35 1.59 4.14 -8.04
C VAL A 35 1.59 3.07 -6.94
N ILE A 36 2.77 2.79 -6.40
CA ILE A 36 2.97 1.88 -5.28
C ILE A 36 3.54 2.67 -4.11
N ILE A 37 2.93 2.55 -2.94
CA ILE A 37 3.46 3.07 -1.69
C ILE A 37 3.66 1.87 -0.78
N GLN A 38 4.89 1.63 -0.36
CA GLN A 38 5.22 0.55 0.58
C GLN A 38 5.43 1.13 1.96
N PHE A 39 4.79 0.49 2.93
CA PHE A 39 4.88 0.83 4.35
C PHE A 39 5.62 -0.25 5.12
N LEU A 40 6.14 0.10 6.30
CA LEU A 40 6.80 -0.75 7.28
C LEU A 40 8.10 -1.45 6.82
N LYS A 41 8.55 -1.21 5.60
CA LYS A 41 9.72 -1.88 4.96
C LYS A 41 11.01 -1.06 5.00
N GLY A 42 11.02 0.00 5.81
CA GLY A 42 12.10 0.99 5.81
C GLY A 42 12.23 1.71 4.46
N LYS A 43 13.34 2.41 4.23
CA LYS A 43 13.59 3.10 2.95
C LYS A 43 14.00 2.15 1.82
N GLY A 44 14.17 0.86 2.11
CA GLY A 44 14.73 -0.11 1.18
C GLY A 44 16.25 -0.11 1.09
N LEU A 45 16.76 -1.04 0.27
CA LEU A 45 18.15 -0.99 -0.14
C LEU A 45 18.32 0.18 -1.12
N THR A 46 19.31 1.03 -0.86
CA THR A 46 19.65 2.18 -1.73
C THR A 46 20.08 1.76 -3.15
N GLU A 47 20.31 0.47 -3.37
CA GLU A 47 20.70 -0.16 -4.64
C GLU A 47 19.56 -0.92 -5.32
N ASP A 48 18.31 -0.84 -4.80
CA ASP A 48 17.15 -1.45 -5.47
C ASP A 48 16.96 -0.79 -6.85
N GLU A 49 17.48 -1.42 -7.90
CA GLU A 49 17.38 -0.91 -9.28
C GLU A 49 15.98 -1.13 -9.89
N TYR A 50 15.23 -2.12 -9.38
CA TYR A 50 13.99 -2.54 -10.01
C TYR A 50 12.90 -1.44 -10.06
N PRO A 51 12.70 -0.55 -9.06
CA PRO A 51 11.73 0.52 -9.17
C PRO A 51 12.01 1.44 -10.35
N ARG A 52 13.30 1.80 -10.55
CA ARG A 52 13.72 2.63 -11.69
C ARG A 52 13.47 1.97 -13.03
N ARG A 53 13.55 0.63 -13.09
CA ARG A 53 13.29 -0.14 -14.31
C ARG A 53 11.79 -0.25 -14.65
N LEU A 54 10.91 0.03 -13.71
CA LEU A 54 9.45 0.00 -13.91
C LEU A 54 8.89 1.38 -14.30
N GLU A 55 9.68 2.45 -14.19
CA GLU A 55 9.29 3.78 -14.64
C GLU A 55 9.28 3.89 -16.18
N PRO A 56 8.40 4.74 -16.76
CA PRO A 56 7.41 5.57 -16.08
C PRO A 56 6.09 4.85 -15.73
N GLY A 57 5.93 3.58 -16.14
CA GLY A 57 4.67 2.84 -16.00
C GLY A 57 4.25 2.58 -14.56
N ILE A 58 5.22 2.36 -13.67
CA ILE A 58 4.99 2.19 -12.23
C ILE A 58 5.95 3.09 -11.46
N LYS A 59 5.42 3.89 -10.54
CA LYS A 59 6.22 4.68 -9.58
C LYS A 59 6.09 4.07 -8.19
N LEU A 60 7.21 3.78 -7.54
CA LEU A 60 7.24 3.17 -6.21
C LEU A 60 7.86 4.15 -5.21
N PHE A 61 7.18 4.33 -4.08
CA PHE A 61 7.58 5.23 -3.01
C PHE A 61 7.68 4.50 -1.65
N ARG A 62 8.68 4.90 -0.87
CA ARG A 62 8.89 4.56 0.53
C ARG A 62 9.21 5.86 1.26
N PHE A 63 8.70 6.04 2.47
CA PHE A 63 8.81 7.33 3.18
C PHE A 63 9.66 7.25 4.44
N GLU A 64 9.81 6.07 5.02
CA GLU A 64 10.65 5.80 6.18
C GLU A 64 12.12 6.16 5.91
N LYS A 65 12.88 6.48 6.97
CA LYS A 65 14.30 6.84 6.88
C LYS A 65 15.23 5.71 7.29
N SER A 66 14.75 4.83 8.15
CA SER A 66 15.45 3.62 8.60
C SER A 66 15.80 2.68 7.43
N ASN A 67 16.92 1.97 7.55
CA ASN A 67 17.29 0.87 6.65
C ASN A 67 16.58 -0.45 7.00
N GLU A 68 16.03 -0.55 8.21
CA GLU A 68 15.41 -1.75 8.75
C GLU A 68 13.88 -1.60 8.76
N ASP A 69 13.18 -2.74 8.67
CA ASP A 69 11.74 -2.81 8.80
C ASP A 69 11.26 -2.23 10.13
N PHE A 70 10.08 -1.60 10.11
CA PHE A 70 9.55 -0.86 11.27
C PHE A 70 9.48 -1.73 12.54
N VAL A 71 9.06 -2.98 12.40
CA VAL A 71 8.91 -3.93 13.52
C VAL A 71 10.25 -4.38 14.12
N ALA A 72 11.37 -4.26 13.38
CA ALA A 72 12.70 -4.59 13.88
C ALA A 72 13.34 -3.42 14.65
N LEU A 73 12.79 -2.21 14.52
CA LEU A 73 13.34 -1.03 15.17
C LEU A 73 13.10 -1.03 16.68
N PRO A 74 14.03 -0.46 17.47
CA PRO A 74 13.77 -0.06 18.85
C PRO A 74 12.59 0.92 18.92
N ARG A 75 11.82 0.88 20.01
CA ARG A 75 10.62 1.71 20.20
C ARG A 75 10.86 3.20 19.99
N GLU A 76 11.97 3.73 20.49
CA GLU A 76 12.33 5.15 20.30
C GLU A 76 12.42 5.52 18.81
N LYS A 77 13.03 4.66 18.00
CA LYS A 77 13.12 4.85 16.54
C LYS A 77 11.78 4.63 15.84
N GLN A 78 10.94 3.72 16.33
CA GLN A 78 9.58 3.56 15.81
C GLN A 78 8.77 4.84 15.97
N GLU A 79 8.85 5.48 17.14
CA GLU A 79 8.16 6.75 17.42
C GLU A 79 8.62 7.88 16.46
N GLU A 80 9.91 7.91 16.12
CA GLU A 80 10.46 8.83 15.11
C GLU A 80 9.94 8.53 13.68
N GLU A 81 9.79 7.25 13.32
CA GLU A 81 9.34 6.82 11.99
C GLU A 81 7.84 7.00 11.75
N VAL A 82 7.01 7.02 12.80
CA VAL A 82 5.55 7.22 12.70
C VAL A 82 5.18 8.44 11.85
N GLN A 83 5.93 9.54 11.98
CA GLN A 83 5.66 10.74 11.18
C GLN A 83 5.98 10.54 9.69
N ASN A 84 7.06 9.82 9.37
CA ASN A 84 7.43 9.52 7.99
C ASN A 84 6.39 8.59 7.35
N ILE A 85 5.94 7.57 8.08
CA ILE A 85 4.88 6.66 7.64
C ILE A 85 3.58 7.42 7.35
N ARG A 86 3.19 8.35 8.23
CA ARG A 86 2.02 9.22 8.01
C ARG A 86 2.18 10.14 6.80
N ASN A 87 3.40 10.55 6.45
CA ASN A 87 3.65 11.28 5.22
C ASN A 87 3.35 10.43 3.98
N GLY A 88 3.61 9.12 4.02
CA GLY A 88 3.23 8.20 2.95
C GLY A 88 1.71 8.13 2.74
N LEU A 89 0.92 8.13 3.81
CA LEU A 89 -0.55 8.22 3.71
C LEU A 89 -1.03 9.57 3.18
N ASN A 90 -0.41 10.67 3.62
CA ASN A 90 -0.73 11.99 3.08
C ASN A 90 -0.39 12.08 1.60
N PHE A 91 0.67 11.40 1.15
CA PHE A 91 1.00 11.28 -0.25
C PHE A 91 -0.04 10.42 -1.01
N ALA A 92 -0.48 9.30 -0.44
CA ALA A 92 -1.57 8.50 -1.01
C ALA A 92 -2.84 9.34 -1.26
N LYS A 93 -3.26 10.15 -0.27
CA LYS A 93 -4.40 11.07 -0.42
C LYS A 93 -4.20 12.06 -1.56
N LYS A 94 -2.98 12.61 -1.70
CA LYS A 94 -2.66 13.52 -2.81
C LYS A 94 -2.77 12.82 -4.16
N VAL A 95 -2.18 11.63 -4.30
CA VAL A 95 -2.24 10.83 -5.54
C VAL A 95 -3.68 10.54 -5.95
N LEU A 96 -4.54 10.18 -4.99
CA LEU A 96 -5.97 9.95 -5.24
C LEU A 96 -6.70 11.24 -5.64
N SER A 97 -6.42 12.35 -4.97
CA SER A 97 -7.11 13.63 -5.24
C SER A 97 -6.76 14.27 -6.59
N THR A 98 -5.62 13.94 -7.19
CA THR A 98 -5.18 14.53 -8.46
C THR A 98 -5.66 13.75 -9.68
N GLY A 99 -6.19 12.53 -9.51
CA GLY A 99 -6.59 11.67 -10.64
C GLY A 99 -5.42 11.28 -11.56
N GLU A 100 -4.18 11.42 -11.08
CA GLU A 100 -2.98 11.15 -11.87
C GLU A 100 -2.60 9.66 -11.93
N CYS A 101 -3.41 8.81 -11.30
CA CYS A 101 -3.14 7.39 -11.15
C CYS A 101 -4.41 6.57 -11.39
N ASP A 102 -4.27 5.52 -12.19
CA ASP A 102 -5.37 4.63 -12.53
C ASP A 102 -5.42 3.43 -11.55
N MET A 103 -4.28 3.08 -10.92
CA MET A 103 -4.20 2.07 -9.86
C MET A 103 -3.19 2.43 -8.76
N LEU A 104 -3.68 2.54 -7.52
CA LEU A 104 -2.87 2.78 -6.32
C LEU A 104 -2.71 1.51 -5.49
N ILE A 105 -1.47 1.09 -5.25
CA ILE A 105 -1.13 -0.03 -4.39
C ILE A 105 -0.59 0.50 -3.06
N LEU A 106 -1.26 0.19 -1.97
CA LEU A 106 -0.90 0.50 -0.59
C LEU A 106 -0.39 -0.78 0.09
N ASP A 107 0.90 -1.07 -0.12
CA ASP A 107 1.54 -2.31 0.32
C ASP A 107 1.92 -2.24 1.81
N GLU A 108 1.47 -3.21 2.60
CA GLU A 108 1.53 -3.30 4.07
C GLU A 108 0.77 -2.20 4.83
N VAL A 109 -0.19 -1.53 4.17
CA VAL A 109 -0.98 -0.46 4.81
C VAL A 109 -1.85 -0.97 5.95
N LEU A 110 -2.33 -2.22 5.91
CA LEU A 110 -3.12 -2.79 7.00
C LEU A 110 -2.26 -2.95 8.27
N GLY A 111 -0.95 -3.16 8.10
CA GLY A 111 -0.01 -3.17 9.22
C GLY A 111 0.06 -1.83 9.95
N LEU A 112 -0.33 -0.71 9.34
CA LEU A 112 -0.40 0.59 10.02
C LEU A 112 -1.52 0.64 11.07
N VAL A 113 -2.63 -0.06 10.79
CA VAL A 113 -3.73 -0.24 11.74
C VAL A 113 -3.28 -1.18 12.86
N ASP A 114 -2.67 -2.32 12.50
CA ASP A 114 -2.18 -3.33 13.43
C ASP A 114 -1.14 -2.77 14.43
N ASN A 115 -0.30 -1.83 13.99
CA ASN A 115 0.70 -1.15 14.82
C ASN A 115 0.18 0.14 15.48
N HIS A 116 -1.13 0.42 15.42
CA HIS A 116 -1.76 1.62 15.98
C HIS A 116 -1.16 2.96 15.50
N ILE A 117 -0.56 2.97 14.30
CA ILE A 117 -0.01 4.18 13.67
C ILE A 117 -1.16 5.05 13.15
N ILE A 118 -2.21 4.41 12.65
CA ILE A 118 -3.47 5.00 12.20
C ILE A 118 -4.67 4.21 12.71
N THR A 119 -5.85 4.81 12.57
CA THR A 119 -7.13 4.15 12.82
C THR A 119 -7.77 3.63 11.53
N ILE A 120 -8.75 2.75 11.64
CA ILE A 120 -9.59 2.31 10.49
C ILE A 120 -10.31 3.52 9.86
N ALA A 121 -10.72 4.49 10.68
CA ALA A 121 -11.32 5.72 10.18
C ALA A 121 -10.34 6.54 9.32
N ASP A 122 -9.06 6.60 9.69
CA ASP A 122 -8.04 7.24 8.87
C ASP A 122 -7.86 6.54 7.53
N LEU A 123 -7.89 5.20 7.51
CA LEU A 123 -7.80 4.41 6.29
C LEU A 123 -9.01 4.66 5.38
N LYS A 124 -10.22 4.66 5.95
CA LYS A 124 -11.45 5.02 5.23
C LYS A 124 -11.35 6.43 4.61
N ASN A 125 -10.86 7.40 5.38
CA ASN A 125 -10.64 8.76 4.89
C ASN A 125 -9.62 8.85 3.74
N VAL A 126 -8.71 7.88 3.59
CA VAL A 126 -7.83 7.80 2.41
C VAL A 126 -8.63 7.31 1.20
N LEU A 127 -9.40 6.24 1.37
CA LEU A 127 -10.20 5.65 0.29
C LEU A 127 -11.26 6.64 -0.24
N ASP A 128 -11.85 7.45 0.64
CA ASP A 128 -12.85 8.47 0.30
C ASP A 128 -12.27 9.63 -0.55
N MET A 129 -10.94 9.75 -0.68
CA MET A 129 -10.29 10.79 -1.51
C MET A 129 -10.21 10.43 -3.00
N ARG A 130 -10.60 9.21 -3.39
CA ARG A 130 -10.53 8.76 -4.78
C ARG A 130 -11.57 9.46 -5.65
N ASP A 131 -11.24 9.68 -6.92
CA ASP A 131 -12.12 10.26 -7.93
C ASP A 131 -13.22 9.30 -8.44
N GLY A 132 -13.20 8.05 -7.97
CA GLY A 132 -14.16 7.00 -8.29
C GLY A 132 -13.73 6.11 -9.46
N GLU A 133 -12.65 6.43 -10.17
CA GLU A 133 -12.13 5.62 -11.29
C GLU A 133 -10.85 4.86 -10.92
N THR A 134 -10.08 5.32 -9.92
CA THR A 134 -8.86 4.63 -9.46
C THR A 134 -9.14 3.31 -8.74
N ASP A 135 -8.51 2.23 -9.20
CA ASP A 135 -8.42 0.96 -8.46
C ASP A 135 -7.44 1.08 -7.28
N ILE A 136 -7.79 0.50 -6.13
CA ILE A 136 -6.94 0.51 -4.93
C ILE A 136 -6.68 -0.91 -4.45
N ILE A 137 -5.42 -1.30 -4.25
CA ILE A 137 -5.06 -2.58 -3.63
C ILE A 137 -4.38 -2.31 -2.30
N MET A 138 -4.92 -2.86 -1.21
CA MET A 138 -4.34 -2.83 0.12
C MET A 138 -3.79 -4.21 0.47
N THR A 139 -2.61 -4.26 1.11
CA THR A 139 -2.02 -5.52 1.59
C THR A 139 -1.69 -5.45 3.08
N GLY A 140 -1.62 -6.61 3.72
CA GLY A 140 -1.13 -6.79 5.09
C GLY A 140 -1.63 -8.08 5.71
N ILE A 141 -1.54 -8.23 7.02
CA ILE A 141 -1.91 -9.49 7.70
C ILE A 141 -3.38 -9.49 8.11
N SER A 142 -3.85 -8.39 8.70
CA SER A 142 -5.18 -8.29 9.29
C SER A 142 -6.32 -8.42 8.27
N LEU A 143 -7.35 -9.14 8.68
CA LEU A 143 -8.62 -9.37 7.96
C LEU A 143 -9.78 -9.26 8.95
N GLU A 144 -9.72 -8.28 9.85
CA GLU A 144 -10.83 -7.96 10.75
C GLU A 144 -12.05 -7.46 9.95
N ASP A 145 -13.26 -7.68 10.48
CA ASP A 145 -14.52 -7.38 9.79
C ASP A 145 -14.60 -5.91 9.35
N ASP A 146 -14.19 -4.99 10.23
CA ASP A 146 -14.19 -3.54 9.95
C ASP A 146 -13.24 -3.16 8.80
N VAL A 147 -12.11 -3.86 8.67
CA VAL A 147 -11.15 -3.66 7.58
C VAL A 147 -11.69 -4.25 6.28
N CYS A 148 -12.25 -5.46 6.35
CA CYS A 148 -12.85 -6.13 5.19
C CYS A 148 -14.04 -5.34 4.62
N ALA A 149 -14.81 -4.68 5.47
CA ALA A 149 -15.93 -3.83 5.07
C ALA A 149 -15.53 -2.60 4.22
N LEU A 150 -14.24 -2.25 4.17
CA LEU A 150 -13.73 -1.16 3.34
C LEU A 150 -13.48 -1.55 1.87
N ALA A 151 -13.54 -2.86 1.53
CA ALA A 151 -13.14 -3.36 0.23
C ALA A 151 -14.28 -4.04 -0.55
N ASP A 152 -14.26 -3.91 -1.88
CA ASP A 152 -15.14 -4.65 -2.78
C ASP A 152 -14.75 -6.14 -2.84
N TYR A 153 -13.44 -6.41 -2.77
CA TYR A 153 -12.88 -7.77 -2.85
C TYR A 153 -11.86 -8.00 -1.76
N VAL A 154 -11.98 -9.15 -1.08
CA VAL A 154 -11.04 -9.58 -0.05
C VAL A 154 -10.55 -10.97 -0.40
N SER A 155 -9.23 -11.13 -0.54
CA SER A 155 -8.58 -12.43 -0.73
C SER A 155 -7.68 -12.73 0.46
N GLU A 156 -7.93 -13.86 1.10
CA GLU A 156 -7.06 -14.38 2.14
C GLU A 156 -6.01 -15.32 1.53
N ILE A 157 -4.74 -14.95 1.71
CA ILE A 157 -3.61 -15.76 1.28
C ILE A 157 -3.08 -16.56 2.48
N ARG A 158 -3.02 -17.88 2.32
CA ARG A 158 -2.53 -18.84 3.33
C ARG A 158 -1.36 -19.65 2.78
N THR A 159 -0.31 -19.81 3.58
CA THR A 159 0.77 -20.77 3.28
C THR A 159 0.29 -22.17 3.66
N VAL A 160 0.24 -23.08 2.71
CA VAL A 160 -0.21 -24.48 2.93
C VAL A 160 0.97 -25.39 3.28
N LYS A 161 2.15 -25.12 2.72
CA LYS A 161 3.40 -25.82 2.93
C LYS A 161 4.56 -24.84 2.80
#